data_AF-A0A9X3PTI0-F1
#
_entry.id   AF-A0A9X3PTI0-F1
#
_cell.length_a   1.000
_cell.length_b   1.000
_cell.length_c   1.000
_cell.angle_alpha   90.00
_cell.angle_beta   90.00
_cell.angle_gamma   90.00
#
_symmetry.space_group_name_H-M   'P 1'
#
loop_
_entity.id
_entity.type
_entity.pdbx_description
1 polymer ?
#
loop_
_entity_poly.entity_id
_entity_poly.type
_entity_poly.pdbx_seq_one_letter_code
_entity_poly.pdbx_strand_id
1 'polypeptide(L)'
;MPTAGTSSTGGFAVAASSQRALRELQTKRRGQPVFVVGHVPDRKGQEATFEIFNVRLAVVKFSDGVQLGYDPGELLLPTEIDEKGVAYFEIRQCQKCDQYFPLTAEELHADQERTDCPECALP
;
A
#
# COMPACT_ATOMS: atom_id res chain seq x y z
N MET A 1 -28.40 -8.82 -15.72
CA MET A 1 -27.17 -8.51 -16.48
C MET A 1 -25.99 -8.83 -15.60
N PRO A 2 -25.05 -9.71 -15.98
CA PRO A 2 -23.81 -9.84 -15.24
C PRO A 2 -22.83 -8.78 -15.75
N THR A 3 -22.55 -7.80 -14.92
CA THR A 3 -21.49 -6.81 -15.14
C THR A 3 -20.18 -7.58 -15.19
N ALA A 4 -19.46 -7.47 -16.30
CA ALA A 4 -18.17 -8.11 -16.51
C ALA A 4 -17.18 -7.66 -15.41
N GLY A 5 -17.02 -8.49 -14.39
CA GLY A 5 -15.83 -8.47 -13.56
C GLY A 5 -14.69 -8.99 -14.43
N THR A 6 -13.87 -8.09 -14.97
CA THR A 6 -12.53 -8.50 -15.40
C THR A 6 -11.80 -8.89 -14.12
N SER A 7 -11.86 -10.18 -13.77
CA SER A 7 -10.98 -10.77 -12.77
C SER A 7 -9.55 -10.63 -13.29
N SER A 8 -8.92 -9.51 -12.96
CA SER A 8 -7.48 -9.36 -13.08
C SER A 8 -6.84 -10.12 -11.91
N THR A 9 -6.94 -11.44 -11.93
CA THR A 9 -6.22 -12.36 -11.04
C THR A 9 -4.74 -12.40 -11.43
N GLY A 10 -4.13 -11.22 -11.60
CA GLY A 10 -2.77 -11.06 -12.12
C GLY A 10 -2.12 -9.75 -11.68
N GLY A 11 -1.24 -9.84 -10.68
CA GLY A 11 -0.11 -8.93 -10.49
C GLY A 11 -0.44 -7.53 -9.97
N PHE A 12 -1.22 -7.43 -8.88
CA PHE A 12 -1.09 -6.26 -8.02
C PHE A 12 0.29 -6.27 -7.36
N ALA A 13 0.85 -5.10 -7.15
CA ALA A 13 2.15 -4.96 -6.53
C ALA A 13 2.06 -5.18 -5.01
N VAL A 14 3.11 -5.77 -4.47
CA VAL A 14 3.37 -5.90 -3.04
C VAL A 14 4.63 -5.12 -2.69
N ALA A 15 4.84 -4.87 -1.41
CA ALA A 15 6.02 -4.21 -0.89
C ALA A 15 7.27 -5.04 -1.18
N ALA A 16 8.23 -4.41 -1.84
CA ALA A 16 9.55 -4.91 -2.15
C ALA A 16 10.61 -3.97 -1.57
N SER A 17 11.87 -4.40 -1.57
CA SER A 17 13.00 -3.61 -1.04
C SER A 17 13.11 -2.23 -1.68
N SER A 18 12.77 -2.09 -2.96
CA SER A 18 12.82 -0.86 -3.75
C SER A 18 11.48 -0.14 -3.93
N GLN A 19 10.35 -0.77 -3.56
CA GLN A 19 9.00 -0.25 -3.83
C GLN A 19 8.06 -0.64 -2.70
N ARG A 20 7.68 0.33 -1.86
CA ARG A 20 6.86 0.13 -0.66
C ARG A 20 5.64 1.02 -0.60
N ALA A 21 5.64 2.12 -1.33
CA ALA A 21 4.51 3.01 -1.52
C ALA A 21 4.07 3.04 -2.97
N LEU A 22 2.81 3.44 -3.18
CA LEU A 22 2.22 3.57 -4.51
C LEU A 22 3.08 4.48 -5.40
N ARG A 23 3.70 5.52 -4.84
CA ARG A 23 4.60 6.45 -5.54
C ARG A 23 5.68 5.72 -6.35
N GLU A 24 6.32 4.72 -5.75
CA GLU A 24 7.46 4.00 -6.34
C GLU A 24 7.08 3.02 -7.46
N LEU A 25 5.80 2.70 -7.63
CA LEU A 25 5.36 1.85 -8.73
C LEU A 25 5.51 2.57 -10.06
N GLN A 26 6.22 1.97 -11.01
CA GLN A 26 6.30 2.49 -12.39
C GLN A 26 4.93 2.44 -13.08
N THR A 27 4.20 1.33 -12.90
CA THR A 27 2.83 1.14 -13.41
C THR A 27 1.88 0.98 -12.25
N LYS A 28 0.91 1.89 -12.13
CA LYS A 28 -0.11 1.86 -11.08
C LYS A 28 -1.41 1.34 -11.68
N ARG A 29 -1.93 0.24 -11.13
CA ARG A 29 -3.09 -0.46 -11.68
C ARG A 29 -4.33 -0.12 -10.86
N ARG A 30 -5.41 0.28 -11.53
CA ARG A 30 -6.72 0.41 -10.88
C ARG A 30 -7.08 -0.91 -10.19
N GLY A 31 -7.59 -0.83 -8.97
CA GLY A 31 -7.81 -2.01 -8.13
C GLY A 31 -6.65 -2.31 -7.18
N GLN A 32 -5.50 -1.63 -7.30
CA GLN A 32 -4.35 -1.87 -6.41
C GLN A 32 -4.75 -1.58 -4.95
N PRO A 33 -4.68 -2.58 -4.05
CA PRO A 33 -4.89 -2.36 -2.63
C PRO A 33 -3.76 -1.50 -2.05
N VAL A 34 -4.12 -0.59 -1.16
CA VAL A 34 -3.21 0.33 -0.48
C VAL A 34 -3.63 0.56 0.97
N PHE A 35 -2.66 0.85 1.83
CA PHE A 35 -2.88 1.24 3.22
C PHE A 35 -2.56 2.72 3.41
N VAL A 36 -3.47 3.46 4.04
CA VAL A 36 -3.42 4.92 4.12
C VAL A 36 -2.68 5.36 5.39
N VAL A 37 -1.56 6.06 5.24
CA VAL A 37 -0.84 6.71 6.35
C VAL A 37 -0.93 8.24 6.34
N GLY A 38 -1.72 8.76 5.39
CA GLY A 38 -1.77 10.19 5.08
C GLY A 38 -2.49 11.08 6.09
N HIS A 39 -2.70 12.31 5.65
CA HIS A 39 -3.09 13.45 6.47
C HIS A 39 -4.55 13.48 6.98
N VAL A 40 -5.47 12.66 6.45
CA VAL A 40 -6.87 12.62 6.89
C VAL A 40 -7.01 11.71 8.11
N PRO A 41 -7.28 12.23 9.33
CA PRO A 41 -7.21 11.44 10.57
C PRO A 41 -8.17 10.25 10.57
N ASP A 42 -9.41 10.46 10.12
CA ASP A 42 -10.47 9.44 10.13
C ASP A 42 -10.24 8.30 9.13
N ARG A 43 -9.22 8.41 8.27
CA ARG A 43 -8.85 7.42 7.26
C ARG A 43 -7.46 6.85 7.44
N LYS A 44 -6.67 7.45 8.34
CA LYS A 44 -5.34 6.95 8.66
C LYS A 44 -5.47 5.57 9.31
N GLY A 45 -4.65 4.64 8.83
CA GLY A 45 -4.69 3.25 9.28
C GLY A 45 -5.73 2.38 8.59
N GLN A 46 -6.43 2.89 7.56
CA GLN A 46 -7.41 2.12 6.81
C GLN A 46 -6.87 1.65 5.47
N GLU A 47 -7.45 0.54 5.01
CA GLU A 47 -7.24 0.01 3.67
C GLU A 47 -8.17 0.68 2.66
N ALA A 48 -7.66 0.88 1.45
CA ALA A 48 -8.40 1.41 0.33
C ALA A 48 -7.92 0.77 -0.98
N THR A 49 -8.63 1.08 -2.06
CA THR A 49 -8.31 0.61 -3.40
C THR A 49 -7.98 1.79 -4.29
N PHE A 50 -6.82 1.78 -4.95
CA PHE A 50 -6.47 2.81 -5.92
C PHE A 50 -7.40 2.76 -7.15
N GLU A 51 -7.93 3.91 -7.54
CA GLU A 51 -8.85 4.04 -8.68
C GLU A 51 -8.16 4.69 -9.87
N ILE A 52 -7.67 5.92 -9.69
CA ILE A 52 -7.13 6.76 -10.78
C ILE A 52 -6.22 7.86 -10.23
N PHE A 53 -5.44 8.49 -11.10
CA PHE A 53 -4.84 9.80 -10.80
C PHE A 53 -5.79 10.93 -11.14
N ASN A 54 -5.94 11.87 -10.22
CA ASN A 54 -6.48 13.19 -10.50
C ASN A 54 -5.36 14.23 -10.38
N VAL A 55 -4.78 14.61 -11.52
CA VAL A 55 -3.61 15.50 -11.62
C VAL A 55 -2.39 14.90 -10.91
N ARG A 56 -2.18 15.20 -9.63
CA ARG A 56 -1.06 14.69 -8.80
C ARG A 56 -1.51 13.75 -7.69
N LEU A 57 -2.80 13.72 -7.39
CA LEU A 57 -3.34 12.93 -6.28
C LEU A 57 -3.76 11.54 -6.78
N ALA A 58 -3.40 10.53 -6.02
CA ALA A 58 -3.94 9.19 -6.18
C ALA A 58 -5.32 9.15 -5.52
N VAL A 59 -6.36 8.96 -6.33
CA VAL A 59 -7.72 8.77 -5.84
C VAL A 59 -7.85 7.32 -5.41
N VAL A 60 -8.26 7.12 -4.16
CA VAL A 60 -8.54 5.80 -3.58
C VAL A 60 -9.99 5.72 -3.16
N LYS A 61 -10.55 4.51 -3.20
CA LYS A 61 -11.90 4.19 -2.76
C LYS A 61 -11.83 3.31 -1.51
N PHE A 62 -12.55 3.71 -0.48
CA PHE A 62 -12.68 2.94 0.77
C PHE A 62 -13.85 1.95 0.69
N SER A 63 -13.92 1.03 1.65
CA SER A 63 -14.96 -0.01 1.72
C SER A 63 -16.38 0.54 1.86
N ASP A 64 -16.52 1.73 2.47
CA ASP A 64 -17.78 2.47 2.58
C ASP A 64 -18.20 3.19 1.27
N GLY A 65 -17.38 3.07 0.22
CA GLY A 65 -17.62 3.67 -1.09
C GLY A 65 -17.14 5.10 -1.25
N VAL A 66 -16.63 5.74 -0.19
CA VAL A 66 -16.09 7.10 -0.24
C VAL A 66 -14.80 7.12 -1.06
N GLN A 67 -14.62 8.18 -1.85
CA GLN A 67 -13.40 8.41 -2.62
C GLN A 67 -12.69 9.67 -2.14
N LEU A 68 -11.37 9.57 -1.94
CA LEU A 68 -10.52 10.68 -1.52
C LEU A 68 -9.20 10.66 -2.28
N GLY A 69 -8.60 11.83 -2.45
CA GLY A 69 -7.28 11.99 -3.07
C GLY A 69 -6.18 12.05 -2.01
N TYR A 70 -5.11 11.29 -2.21
CA TYR A 70 -3.92 11.28 -1.36
C TYR A 70 -2.64 11.54 -2.16
N ASP A 71 -1.59 11.98 -1.47
CA ASP A 71 -0.25 11.89 -2.02
C ASP A 71 0.11 10.40 -2.17
N PRO A 72 0.64 9.95 -3.33
CA PRO A 72 0.94 8.55 -3.54
C PRO A 72 2.05 7.98 -2.63
N GLY A 73 2.84 8.83 -1.96
CA GLY A 73 3.78 8.43 -0.91
C GLY A 73 3.10 8.12 0.43
N GLU A 74 1.87 8.60 0.64
CA GLU A 74 1.05 8.30 1.82
C GLU A 74 0.25 6.99 1.69
N LEU A 75 0.44 6.26 0.58
CA LEU A 75 -0.30 5.05 0.25
C LEU A 75 0.67 3.87 0.18
N LEU A 76 0.72 3.07 1.24
CA LEU A 76 1.62 1.94 1.37
C LEU A 76 1.08 0.71 0.64
N LEU A 77 1.98 -0.09 0.08
CA LEU A 77 1.66 -1.35 -0.62
C LEU A 77 1.46 -2.49 0.39
N PRO A 78 0.68 -3.52 0.04
CA PRO A 78 0.55 -4.72 0.86
C PRO A 78 1.85 -5.49 0.94
N THR A 79 2.06 -6.20 2.04
CA THR A 79 3.19 -7.10 2.24
C THR A 79 3.07 -8.34 1.35
N GLU A 80 1.85 -8.88 1.24
CA GLU A 80 1.53 -10.02 0.39
C GLU A 80 0.08 -9.96 -0.08
N ILE A 81 -0.23 -10.70 -1.15
CA ILE A 81 -1.59 -10.91 -1.63
C ILE A 81 -1.75 -12.41 -1.85
N ASP A 82 -2.72 -13.04 -1.19
CA ASP A 82 -2.92 -14.48 -1.28
C ASP A 82 -3.58 -14.91 -2.60
N GLU A 83 -3.71 -16.23 -2.77
CA GLU A 83 -4.33 -16.85 -3.97
C GLU A 83 -5.80 -16.45 -4.17
N LYS A 84 -6.48 -15.96 -3.12
CA LYS A 84 -7.86 -15.46 -3.18
C LYS A 84 -7.93 -13.96 -3.49
N GLY A 85 -6.79 -13.29 -3.60
CA GLY A 85 -6.69 -11.85 -3.84
C GLY A 85 -6.86 -11.00 -2.59
N VAL A 86 -6.76 -11.59 -1.38
CA VAL A 86 -6.80 -10.85 -0.12
C VAL A 86 -5.42 -10.24 0.12
N ALA A 87 -5.39 -8.93 0.33
CA ALA A 87 -4.16 -8.19 0.61
C ALA A 87 -3.89 -8.17 2.12
N TYR A 88 -2.65 -8.47 2.50
CA TYR A 88 -2.20 -8.40 3.89
C TYR A 88 -1.20 -7.25 4.03
N PHE A 89 -1.31 -6.50 5.13
CA PHE A 89 -0.51 -5.30 5.37
C PHE A 89 0.19 -5.40 6.72
N GLU A 90 1.51 -5.63 6.69
CA GLU A 90 2.34 -5.62 7.90
C GLU A 90 3.06 -4.27 8.01
N ILE A 91 2.38 -3.30 8.63
CA ILE A 91 2.86 -1.92 8.76
C ILE A 91 3.57 -1.73 10.10
N ARG A 92 4.78 -1.17 10.07
CA ARG A 92 5.59 -0.86 11.25
C ARG A 92 5.89 0.62 11.35
N GLN A 93 6.13 1.09 12.57
CA GLN A 93 6.59 2.44 12.85
C GLN A 93 8.11 2.40 13.05
N CYS A 94 8.84 3.24 12.32
CA CYS A 94 10.29 3.35 12.43
C CYS A 94 10.68 3.89 13.81
N GLN A 95 11.60 3.22 14.50
CA GLN A 95 12.06 3.65 15.83
C GLN A 95 12.93 4.92 15.81
N LYS A 96 13.43 5.33 14.64
CA LYS A 96 14.31 6.51 14.49
C LYS A 96 13.58 7.77 14.05
N CYS A 97 12.61 7.65 13.15
CA CYS A 97 11.95 8.80 12.53
C CYS A 97 10.42 8.80 12.66
N ASP A 98 9.86 7.82 13.39
CA ASP A 98 8.41 7.67 13.64
C ASP A 98 7.52 7.52 12.38
N GLN A 99 8.12 7.34 11.21
CA GLN A 99 7.37 7.10 9.98
C GLN A 99 6.89 5.65 9.88
N TYR A 100 5.71 5.48 9.30
CA TYR A 100 5.18 4.15 8.99
C TYR A 100 5.78 3.60 7.69
N PHE A 101 6.09 2.32 7.68
CA PHE A 101 6.55 1.60 6.50
C PHE A 101 6.00 0.17 6.49
N PRO A 102 5.67 -0.40 5.32
CA PRO A 102 5.28 -1.80 5.23
C PRO A 102 6.53 -2.67 5.24
N LEU A 103 6.45 -3.86 5.84
CA LEU A 103 7.43 -4.92 5.64
C LEU A 103 7.27 -5.54 4.25
N THR A 104 8.36 -6.04 3.67
CA THR A 104 8.28 -6.99 2.55
C THR A 104 7.96 -8.38 3.08
N ALA A 105 7.51 -9.29 2.21
CA ALA A 105 7.33 -10.68 2.58
C ALA A 105 8.64 -11.28 3.15
N GLU A 106 9.79 -10.97 2.57
CA GLU A 106 11.10 -11.45 3.06
C GLU A 106 11.41 -10.95 4.47
N GLU A 107 11.10 -9.68 4.76
CA GLU A 107 11.36 -9.07 6.07
C GLU A 107 10.40 -9.58 7.15
N LEU A 108 9.15 -9.86 6.78
CA LEU A 108 8.17 -10.44 7.69
C LEU A 108 8.59 -11.83 8.17
N HIS A 109 9.19 -12.63 7.29
CA HIS A 109 9.62 -14.00 7.58
C HIS A 109 11.07 -14.10 8.08
N ALA A 110 11.79 -12.99 8.22
CA ALA A 110 13.15 -12.99 8.72
C ALA A 110 13.19 -13.27 10.23
N ASP A 111 14.24 -13.96 10.70
CA ASP A 111 14.44 -14.23 12.13
C ASP A 111 14.53 -12.96 12.98
N GLN A 112 15.06 -11.88 12.39
CA GLN A 112 15.15 -10.58 13.03
C GLN A 112 14.17 -9.60 12.39
N GLU A 113 13.20 -9.18 13.19
CA GLU A 113 12.21 -8.20 12.77
C GLU A 113 12.87 -6.84 12.49
N ARG A 114 12.47 -6.23 11.37
CA ARG A 114 12.94 -4.92 10.97
C ARG A 114 12.23 -3.81 11.77
N THR A 115 13.01 -3.00 12.48
CA THR A 115 12.52 -1.89 13.31
C THR A 115 12.74 -0.49 12.71
N ASP A 116 13.60 -0.40 11.69
CA ASP A 116 13.96 0.85 11.01
C ASP A 116 13.40 0.86 9.58
N CYS A 117 12.87 2.01 9.15
CA CYS A 117 12.43 2.16 7.76
C CYS A 117 13.62 2.03 6.77
N PRO A 118 13.36 1.80 5.47
CA PRO A 118 14.41 1.72 4.46
C PRO A 118 15.37 2.91 4.45
N GLU A 119 14.84 4.13 4.64
CA GLU A 119 15.66 5.35 4.62
C GLU A 119 16.59 5.44 5.83
N CYS A 120 16.12 5.06 7.03
CA CYS A 120 16.93 5.11 8.25
C CYS A 120 17.91 3.94 8.43
N ALA A 121 17.81 2.91 7.58
CA ALA A 121 18.71 1.76 7.55
C ALA A 121 19.82 1.90 6.50
N LEU A 122 19.76 2.93 5.65
CA LEU A 122 20.88 3.25 4.76
C LEU A 122 22.09 3.70 5.62
N PRO A 123 23.31 3.22 5.30
CA PRO A 123 24.53 3.58 6.02
C PRO A 123 24.98 5.02 5.78
#